data_AF-A0A8J7WXK5-F1
#
_entry.id   AF-A0A8J7WXK5-F1
#
_cell.length_a   1.000
_cell.length_b   1.000
_cell.length_c   1.000
_cell.angle_alpha   90.00
_cell.angle_beta   90.00
_cell.angle_gamma   90.00
#
_symmetry.space_group_name_H-M   'P 1'
#
loop_
_entity.id
_entity.type
_entity.pdbx_description
1 polymer ?
#
loop_
_entity_poly.entity_id
_entity_poly.type
_entity_poly.pdbx_seq_one_letter_code
_entity_poly.pdbx_strand_id
1 'polypeptide(L)'
;MTTLLSTREVASLLGIHEKNVYKLITDKGLPATKVTGKWLFPKHLVQQWVETNTINYPRQEGFVFHSPALFVVTGSNDILLDRGLNLFMRQFPEYTAVFGNLGSMGGLKTLRQGLCHMATSHMAEEDSRDFNFGPAAAVLEHMPAVVNFCKREQGLVVSSGNPHHIQSVADLASKGLRLVNRSLGTGTRHWLDRAIAKDGLSPADIIGYQHEVSRHLDVGLEVLSGRADCGPGIHTVAGLLGLDFIPFHWER
;
A
#
# COMPACT_ATOMS: atom_id res chain seq x y z
N MET A 1 36.03 -8.91 4.07
CA MET A 1 36.92 -10.06 3.76
C MET A 1 36.27 -11.32 4.30
N THR A 2 36.06 -12.34 3.46
CA THR A 2 35.37 -13.57 3.87
C THR A 2 36.32 -14.45 4.69
N THR A 3 36.19 -14.42 6.02
CA THR A 3 36.99 -15.27 6.90
C THR A 3 36.52 -16.71 6.78
N LEU A 4 37.42 -17.60 6.34
CA LEU A 4 37.22 -19.05 6.37
C LEU A 4 37.74 -19.59 7.71
N LEU A 5 36.91 -20.37 8.40
CA LEU A 5 37.23 -21.01 9.67
C LEU A 5 37.55 -22.50 9.42
N SER A 6 38.41 -23.05 10.26
CA SER A 6 38.63 -24.49 10.44
C SER A 6 37.58 -25.10 11.37
N THR A 7 37.51 -26.44 11.41
CA THR A 7 36.64 -27.17 12.36
C THR A 7 36.87 -26.74 13.81
N ARG A 8 38.13 -26.52 14.20
CA ARG A 8 38.50 -26.08 15.55
C ARG A 8 37.99 -24.68 15.86
N GLU A 9 38.08 -23.76 14.90
CA GLU A 9 37.61 -22.38 15.07
C GLU A 9 36.08 -22.32 15.13
N VAL A 10 35.37 -23.14 14.35
CA VAL A 10 33.91 -23.27 14.47
C VAL A 10 33.51 -23.88 15.81
N ALA A 11 34.22 -24.91 16.27
CA ALA A 11 33.99 -25.52 17.58
C ALA A 11 34.16 -24.48 18.70
N SER A 12 35.22 -23.66 18.62
CA SER A 12 35.46 -22.55 19.54
C SER A 12 34.38 -21.46 19.45
N LEU A 13 33.94 -21.10 18.23
CA LEU A 13 32.91 -20.08 18.01
C LEU A 13 31.56 -20.48 18.61
N LEU A 14 31.18 -21.75 18.45
CA LEU A 14 29.90 -22.28 18.92
C LEU A 14 29.96 -22.79 20.37
N GLY A 15 31.14 -22.82 20.99
CA GLY A 15 31.33 -23.36 22.34
C GLY A 15 31.06 -24.86 22.46
N ILE A 16 31.38 -25.64 21.42
CA ILE A 16 31.13 -27.10 21.34
C ILE A 16 32.41 -27.89 21.08
N HIS A 17 32.38 -29.20 21.30
CA HIS A 17 33.48 -30.10 20.96
C HIS A 17 33.59 -30.32 19.43
N GLU A 18 34.80 -30.44 18.87
CA GLU A 18 35.02 -30.60 17.41
C GLU A 18 34.23 -31.76 16.79
N LYS A 19 34.13 -32.90 17.51
CA LYS A 19 33.30 -34.06 17.10
C LYS A 19 31.83 -33.68 16.82
N ASN A 20 31.28 -32.69 17.53
CA ASN A 20 29.91 -32.23 17.32
C ASN A 20 29.78 -31.38 16.05
N VAL A 21 30.85 -30.69 15.61
CA VAL A 21 30.83 -29.95 14.34
C VAL A 21 30.60 -30.89 13.16
N TYR A 22 31.21 -32.08 13.17
CA TYR A 22 30.96 -33.10 12.14
C TYR A 22 29.50 -33.57 12.12
N LYS A 23 28.92 -33.80 13.30
CA LYS A 23 27.49 -34.13 13.42
C LYS A 23 26.59 -32.99 12.93
N LEU A 24 26.95 -31.74 13.18
CA LEU A 24 26.19 -30.60 12.68
C LEU A 24 26.21 -30.53 11.14
N ILE A 25 27.32 -30.91 10.50
CA ILE A 25 27.38 -31.01 9.04
C ILE A 25 26.43 -32.10 8.54
N THR A 26 26.50 -33.31 9.10
CA THR A 26 25.74 -34.46 8.60
C THR A 26 24.26 -34.43 8.97
N ASP A 27 23.95 -34.06 10.21
CA ASP A 27 22.64 -34.28 10.81
C ASP A 27 21.79 -33.01 10.80
N LYS A 28 22.44 -31.83 10.73
CA LYS A 28 21.79 -30.52 10.87
C LYS A 28 22.14 -29.53 9.74
N GLY A 29 22.91 -29.97 8.74
CA GLY A 29 23.19 -29.19 7.53
C GLY A 29 24.02 -27.92 7.74
N LEU A 30 24.96 -27.92 8.68
CA LEU A 30 25.89 -26.78 8.87
C LEU A 30 26.70 -26.53 7.58
N PRO A 31 26.66 -25.32 6.99
CA PRO A 31 27.36 -25.02 5.73
C PRO A 31 28.87 -25.17 5.85
N ALA A 32 29.45 -26.03 5.02
CA ALA A 32 30.88 -26.29 4.99
C ALA A 32 31.33 -26.72 3.59
N THR A 33 32.60 -26.48 3.26
CA THR A 33 33.22 -26.95 2.02
C THR A 33 34.44 -27.80 2.35
N LYS A 34 34.59 -28.93 1.66
CA LYS A 34 35.75 -29.82 1.84
C LYS A 34 36.79 -29.54 0.76
N VAL A 35 37.96 -29.05 1.16
CA VAL A 35 39.10 -28.78 0.27
C VAL A 35 40.27 -29.66 0.67
N THR A 36 40.74 -30.53 -0.22
CA THR A 36 41.89 -31.43 0.04
C THR A 36 41.77 -32.22 1.35
N GLY A 37 40.57 -32.70 1.66
CA GLY A 37 40.29 -33.49 2.87
C GLY A 37 39.97 -32.67 4.12
N LYS A 38 40.22 -31.36 4.12
CA LYS A 38 39.94 -30.46 5.26
C LYS A 38 38.60 -29.74 5.10
N TRP A 39 37.86 -29.61 6.19
CA TRP A 39 36.64 -28.81 6.22
C TRP A 39 36.96 -27.34 6.46
N LEU A 40 36.34 -26.47 5.64
CA LEU A 40 36.42 -25.03 5.73
C LEU A 40 35.00 -24.44 5.82
N PHE A 41 34.86 -23.40 6.63
CA PHE A 41 33.56 -22.83 6.96
C PHE A 41 33.60 -21.32 6.78
N PRO A 42 32.90 -20.75 5.78
CA PRO A 42 32.73 -19.30 5.72
C PRO A 42 32.03 -18.80 6.98
N LYS A 43 32.69 -17.92 7.76
CA LYS A 43 32.19 -17.46 9.06
C LYS A 43 30.75 -16.93 9.00
N HIS A 44 30.44 -16.14 7.97
CA HIS A 44 29.10 -15.58 7.77
C HIS A 44 28.01 -16.65 7.60
N LEU A 45 28.30 -17.76 6.90
CA LEU A 45 27.34 -18.85 6.73
C LEU A 45 27.14 -19.64 8.02
N VAL A 46 28.18 -19.79 8.84
CA VAL A 46 28.06 -20.41 10.17
C VAL A 46 27.16 -19.55 11.07
N GLN A 47 27.36 -18.22 11.07
CA GLN A 47 26.55 -17.29 11.86
C GLN A 47 25.09 -17.29 11.39
N GLN A 48 24.85 -17.17 10.08
CA GLN A 48 23.50 -17.21 9.51
C GLN A 48 22.79 -18.55 9.79
N TRP A 49 23.52 -19.67 9.76
CA TRP A 49 22.97 -20.97 10.09
C TRP A 49 22.54 -21.03 11.57
N VAL A 50 23.32 -20.48 12.50
CA VAL A 50 22.94 -20.38 13.92
C VAL A 50 21.69 -19.53 14.09
N GLU A 51 21.65 -18.35 13.48
CA GLU A 51 20.48 -17.46 13.50
C GLU A 51 19.22 -18.18 13.00
N THR A 52 19.31 -18.84 11.85
CA THR A 52 18.18 -19.56 11.23
C THR A 52 17.68 -20.75 12.08
N ASN A 53 18.57 -21.39 12.84
CA ASN A 53 18.23 -22.56 13.67
C ASN A 53 17.96 -22.19 15.14
N THR A 54 17.76 -20.92 15.46
CA THR A 54 17.43 -20.48 16.82
C THR A 54 15.98 -20.83 17.14
N ILE A 55 15.77 -21.74 18.11
CA ILE A 55 14.44 -22.24 18.51
C ILE A 55 13.55 -21.12 19.07
N ASN A 56 14.13 -20.24 19.88
CA ASN A 56 13.47 -19.10 20.50
C ASN A 56 14.02 -17.80 19.91
N TYR A 57 14.01 -17.69 18.58
CA TYR A 57 14.41 -16.43 17.94
C TYR A 57 13.53 -15.34 18.54
N PRO A 58 14.10 -14.26 19.11
CA PRO A 58 13.30 -13.20 19.69
C PRO A 58 12.32 -12.78 18.61
N ARG A 59 11.00 -12.87 18.86
CA ARG A 59 10.04 -12.17 18.01
C ARG A 59 10.50 -10.73 18.07
N GLN A 60 10.98 -10.20 16.96
CA GLN A 60 11.21 -8.78 16.90
C GLN A 60 9.85 -8.12 17.05
N GLU A 61 9.62 -7.55 18.23
CA GLU A 61 8.74 -6.40 18.34
C GLU A 61 9.43 -5.29 17.53
N GLY A 62 9.10 -5.17 16.25
CA GLY A 62 9.76 -4.22 15.35
C GLY A 62 9.62 -4.56 13.87
N PHE A 63 10.03 -3.60 13.03
CA PHE A 63 9.95 -3.75 11.58
C PHE A 63 10.77 -4.93 11.09
N VAL A 64 10.20 -5.72 10.18
CA VAL A 64 10.86 -6.90 9.55
C VAL A 64 12.05 -6.49 8.67
N PHE A 65 12.24 -5.20 8.38
CA PHE A 65 13.30 -4.68 7.53
C PHE A 65 14.38 -3.96 8.34
N HIS A 66 15.62 -4.46 8.25
CA HIS A 66 16.80 -3.83 8.87
C HIS A 66 17.64 -2.98 7.92
N SER A 67 17.17 -2.74 6.69
CA SER A 67 17.88 -1.84 5.77
C SER A 67 17.48 -0.41 6.10
N PRO A 68 18.39 0.44 6.62
CA PRO A 68 18.07 1.84 6.87
C PRO A 68 17.75 2.60 5.57
N ALA A 69 18.14 2.06 4.41
CA ALA A 69 17.91 2.65 3.10
C ALA A 69 16.54 2.28 2.48
N LEU A 70 15.76 1.36 3.04
CA LEU A 70 14.49 0.92 2.47
C LEU A 70 13.29 1.45 3.26
N PHE A 71 12.46 2.27 2.61
CA PHE A 71 11.22 2.79 3.17
C PHE A 71 10.00 2.12 2.56
N VAL A 72 9.43 1.18 3.29
CA VAL A 72 8.20 0.46 2.89
C VAL A 72 6.95 1.22 3.34
N VAL A 73 6.13 1.68 2.39
CA VAL A 73 4.82 2.30 2.61
C VAL A 73 3.74 1.38 2.06
N THR A 74 2.64 1.19 2.79
CA THR A 74 1.52 0.38 2.28
C THR A 74 0.17 1.01 2.57
N GLY A 75 -0.85 0.59 1.83
CA GLY A 75 -2.22 0.98 2.10
C GLY A 75 -2.91 1.50 0.85
N SER A 76 -3.67 2.57 1.02
CA SER A 76 -4.43 3.21 -0.05
C SER A 76 -3.55 4.13 -0.90
N ASN A 77 -3.62 3.99 -2.22
CA ASN A 77 -2.89 4.84 -3.16
C ASN A 77 -3.46 6.27 -3.22
N ASP A 78 -2.58 7.24 -3.49
CA ASP A 78 -2.94 8.60 -3.85
C ASP A 78 -1.92 9.19 -4.84
N ILE A 79 -2.38 10.06 -5.75
CA ILE A 79 -1.52 10.69 -6.77
C ILE A 79 -0.46 11.61 -6.13
N LEU A 80 -0.82 12.33 -5.06
CA LEU A 80 0.11 13.18 -4.32
C LEU A 80 1.14 12.33 -3.58
N LEU A 81 0.75 11.17 -3.04
CA LEU A 81 1.67 10.23 -2.40
C LEU A 81 2.70 9.72 -3.42
N ASP A 82 2.24 9.26 -4.60
CA ASP A 82 3.14 8.77 -5.66
C ASP A 82 4.16 9.86 -6.07
N ARG A 83 3.72 11.11 -6.21
CA ARG A 83 4.61 12.25 -6.46
C ARG A 83 5.56 12.50 -5.30
N GLY A 84 5.07 12.46 -4.06
CA GLY A 84 5.86 12.67 -2.85
C GLY A 84 6.98 11.64 -2.70
N LEU A 85 6.69 10.36 -2.92
CA LEU A 85 7.68 9.29 -2.88
C LEU A 85 8.75 9.46 -3.98
N ASN A 86 8.34 9.86 -5.19
CA ASN A 86 9.29 10.18 -6.26
C ASN A 86 10.19 11.37 -5.93
N LEU A 87 9.63 12.44 -5.36
CA LEU A 87 10.40 13.61 -4.93
C LEU A 87 11.38 13.25 -3.80
N PHE A 88 10.93 12.47 -2.82
CA PHE A 88 11.77 11.96 -1.75
C PHE A 88 12.98 11.19 -2.28
N MET A 89 12.77 10.20 -3.16
CA MET A 89 13.87 9.41 -3.72
C MET A 89 14.81 10.23 -4.61
N ARG A 90 14.34 11.32 -5.22
CA ARG A 90 15.21 12.25 -5.98
C ARG A 90 16.06 13.12 -5.07
N GLN A 91 15.49 13.56 -3.94
CA GLN A 91 16.18 14.41 -2.98
C GLN A 91 17.15 13.63 -2.10
N PHE A 92 16.83 12.38 -1.79
CA PHE A 92 17.60 11.48 -0.94
C PHE A 92 17.90 10.16 -1.68
N PRO A 93 18.84 10.17 -2.65
CA PRO A 93 19.10 9.04 -3.55
C PRO A 93 19.67 7.79 -2.86
N GLU A 94 20.14 7.92 -1.63
CA GLU A 94 20.58 6.82 -0.77
C GLU A 94 19.41 6.00 -0.20
N TYR A 95 18.17 6.49 -0.30
CA TYR A 95 16.96 5.80 0.12
C TYR A 95 16.13 5.33 -1.08
N THR A 96 15.52 4.16 -0.91
CA THR A 96 14.52 3.61 -1.82
C THR A 96 13.19 3.54 -1.09
N ALA A 97 12.17 4.19 -1.63
CA ALA A 97 10.80 4.06 -1.14
C ALA A 97 10.01 3.11 -2.04
N VAL A 98 9.30 2.16 -1.44
CA VAL A 98 8.41 1.23 -2.14
C VAL A 98 6.99 1.37 -1.61
N PHE A 99 6.02 1.33 -2.51
CA PHE A 99 4.61 1.43 -2.17
C PHE A 99 3.85 0.13 -2.49
N GLY A 100 3.17 -0.44 -1.51
CA GLY A 100 2.28 -1.58 -1.66
C GLY A 100 0.81 -1.16 -1.59
N ASN A 101 0.08 -1.25 -2.70
CA ASN A 101 -1.35 -0.96 -2.73
C ASN A 101 -2.15 -2.13 -2.15
N LEU A 102 -2.54 -2.01 -0.88
CA LEU A 102 -3.31 -3.02 -0.13
C LEU A 102 -4.66 -2.48 0.35
N GLY A 103 -5.01 -1.26 -0.05
CA GLY A 103 -6.14 -0.50 0.49
C GLY A 103 -5.95 -0.09 1.96
N SER A 104 -6.82 0.79 2.44
CA SER A 104 -6.73 1.40 3.78
C SER A 104 -6.57 0.38 4.91
N MET A 105 -7.46 -0.61 4.97
CA MET A 105 -7.45 -1.66 5.99
C MET A 105 -6.23 -2.60 5.86
N GLY A 106 -5.79 -2.88 4.63
CA GLY A 106 -4.59 -3.67 4.39
C GLY A 106 -3.33 -2.96 4.89
N GLY A 107 -3.25 -1.65 4.70
CA GLY A 107 -2.18 -0.80 5.25
C GLY A 107 -2.09 -0.90 6.78
N LEU A 108 -3.22 -0.71 7.48
CA LEU A 108 -3.27 -0.80 8.94
C LEU A 108 -2.87 -2.20 9.46
N LYS A 109 -3.35 -3.26 8.82
CA LYS A 109 -2.96 -4.64 9.18
C LYS A 109 -1.47 -4.90 8.99
N THR A 110 -0.89 -4.39 7.91
CA THR A 110 0.54 -4.51 7.61
C THR A 110 1.39 -3.74 8.61
N LEU A 111 0.93 -2.54 9.01
CA LEU A 111 1.59 -1.73 10.03
C LEU A 111 1.59 -2.44 11.38
N ARG A 112 0.45 -3.03 11.79
CA ARG A 112 0.34 -3.86 13.00
C ARG A 112 1.35 -5.01 13.03
N GLN A 113 1.61 -5.60 11.87
CA GLN A 113 2.51 -6.74 11.72
C GLN A 113 3.99 -6.33 11.63
N GLY A 114 4.32 -5.03 11.67
CA GLY A 114 5.69 -4.55 11.48
C GLY A 114 6.21 -4.76 10.04
N LEU A 115 5.30 -4.90 9.06
CA LEU A 115 5.64 -5.19 7.66
C LEU A 115 5.69 -3.93 6.77
N CYS A 116 5.44 -2.75 7.32
CA CYS A 116 5.65 -1.47 6.63
C CYS A 116 5.96 -0.39 7.66
N HIS A 117 6.71 0.64 7.27
CA HIS A 117 7.06 1.78 8.14
C HIS A 117 5.93 2.80 8.24
N MET A 118 5.11 2.88 7.20
CA MET A 118 4.02 3.83 7.09
C MET A 118 2.81 3.16 6.44
N ALA A 119 1.64 3.37 7.03
CA ALA A 119 0.36 3.02 6.42
C ALA A 119 -0.34 4.28 5.90
N THR A 120 -0.94 4.20 4.72
CA THR A 120 -1.82 5.24 4.17
C THR A 120 -3.26 4.76 4.13
N SER A 121 -4.19 5.63 4.54
CA SER A 121 -5.59 5.29 4.72
C SER A 121 -6.47 6.53 4.51
N HIS A 122 -7.69 6.30 4.04
CA HIS A 122 -8.75 7.31 3.90
C HIS A 122 -10.11 6.64 4.19
N MET A 123 -10.30 6.20 5.43
CA MET A 123 -11.54 5.57 5.87
C MET A 123 -12.43 6.59 6.57
N ALA A 124 -13.57 6.90 5.97
CA ALA A 124 -14.60 7.69 6.62
C ALA A 124 -15.17 6.92 7.82
N GLU A 125 -15.33 7.62 8.95
CA GLU A 125 -16.11 7.10 10.07
C GLU A 125 -17.62 7.25 9.81
N GLU A 126 -18.46 6.52 10.55
CA GLU A 126 -19.92 6.47 10.33
C GLU A 126 -20.58 7.85 10.39
N ASP A 127 -20.04 8.75 11.23
CA ASP A 127 -20.53 10.13 11.35
C ASP A 127 -19.84 11.11 10.37
N SER A 128 -18.86 10.64 9.61
CA SER A 128 -18.05 11.40 8.65
C SER A 128 -17.41 12.67 9.22
N ARG A 129 -17.29 12.80 10.56
CA ARG A 129 -16.64 13.94 11.21
C ARG A 129 -15.15 13.72 11.37
N ASP A 130 -14.74 12.46 11.52
CA ASP A 130 -13.34 12.08 11.57
C ASP A 130 -13.02 10.93 10.61
N PHE A 131 -11.73 10.69 10.42
CA PHE A 131 -11.21 9.72 9.48
C PHE A 131 -10.14 8.86 10.14
N ASN A 132 -10.17 7.57 9.83
CA ASN A 132 -9.14 6.57 10.18
C ASN A 132 -9.00 6.19 11.67
N PHE A 133 -9.43 6.98 12.65
CA PHE A 133 -9.15 6.72 14.07
C PHE A 133 -9.88 5.50 14.61
N GLY A 134 -11.17 5.36 14.37
CA GLY A 134 -11.95 4.18 14.75
C GLY A 134 -11.39 2.89 14.14
N PRO A 135 -11.23 2.80 12.81
CA PRO A 135 -10.60 1.65 12.15
C PRO A 135 -9.17 1.36 12.62
N ALA A 136 -8.37 2.40 12.88
CA ALA A 136 -7.00 2.23 13.40
C ALA A 136 -7.01 1.66 14.82
N ALA A 137 -7.84 2.20 15.72
CA ALA A 137 -7.96 1.73 17.10
C ALA A 137 -8.50 0.29 17.19
N ALA A 138 -9.33 -0.13 16.23
CA ALA A 138 -9.84 -1.51 16.17
C ALA A 138 -8.78 -2.53 15.72
N VAL A 139 -7.72 -2.08 15.03
CA VAL A 139 -6.69 -2.96 14.45
C VAL A 139 -5.38 -2.88 15.22
N LEU A 140 -4.96 -1.69 15.62
CA LEU A 140 -3.64 -1.43 16.20
C LEU A 140 -3.70 -1.52 17.72
N GLU A 141 -2.74 -2.25 18.30
CA GLU A 141 -2.59 -2.36 19.76
C GLU A 141 -2.12 -1.04 20.39
N HIS A 142 -1.31 -0.28 19.63
CA HIS A 142 -0.80 1.03 20.01
C HIS A 142 -0.99 2.00 18.84
N MET A 143 -1.46 3.21 19.13
CA MET A 143 -1.65 4.21 18.09
C MET A 143 -0.30 4.76 17.61
N PRO A 144 -0.04 4.74 16.29
CA PRO A 144 1.14 5.35 15.72
C PRO A 144 1.01 6.88 15.71
N ALA A 145 2.08 7.57 15.33
CA ALA A 145 1.97 8.97 14.93
C ALA A 145 1.05 9.06 13.70
N VAL A 146 -0.04 9.81 13.83
CA VAL A 146 -1.00 10.05 12.73
C VAL A 146 -0.71 11.43 12.15
N VAL A 147 -0.44 11.48 10.85
CA VAL A 147 -0.20 12.72 10.11
C VAL A 147 -1.31 12.90 9.09
N ASN A 148 -2.00 14.03 9.14
CA ASN A 148 -2.95 14.40 8.09
C ASN A 148 -2.17 14.81 6.84
N PHE A 149 -2.13 13.94 5.84
CA PHE A 149 -1.33 14.14 4.63
C PHE A 149 -1.93 15.19 3.70
N CYS A 150 -3.22 15.04 3.35
CA CYS A 150 -3.91 15.99 2.48
C CYS A 150 -5.43 15.88 2.67
N LYS A 151 -6.15 16.87 2.12
CA LYS A 151 -7.59 16.79 1.88
C LYS A 151 -7.84 16.61 0.40
N ARG A 152 -8.85 15.81 0.05
CA ARG A 152 -9.23 15.57 -1.35
C ARG A 152 -10.70 15.91 -1.54
N GLU A 153 -11.00 16.54 -2.66
CA GLU A 153 -12.37 16.81 -3.06
C GLU A 153 -12.84 15.69 -3.98
N GLN A 154 -13.89 14.98 -3.55
CA GLN A 154 -14.58 13.91 -4.27
C GLN A 154 -15.74 14.49 -5.07
N GLY A 155 -16.01 13.93 -6.24
CA GLY A 155 -16.98 14.50 -7.19
C GLY A 155 -17.07 13.73 -8.50
N LEU A 156 -17.78 14.29 -9.48
CA LEU A 156 -17.78 13.80 -10.86
C LEU A 156 -16.71 14.50 -11.67
N VAL A 157 -15.89 13.70 -12.34
CA VAL A 157 -15.07 14.16 -13.47
C VAL A 157 -15.96 14.15 -14.71
N VAL A 158 -16.00 15.28 -15.44
CA VAL A 158 -16.83 15.45 -16.64
C VAL A 158 -16.00 16.04 -17.77
N SER A 159 -16.45 15.88 -19.02
CA SER A 159 -15.74 16.42 -20.19
C SER A 159 -15.48 17.92 -20.07
N SER A 160 -14.34 18.38 -20.60
CA SER A 160 -13.97 19.80 -20.63
C SER A 160 -15.10 20.69 -21.16
N GLY A 161 -15.39 21.78 -20.44
CA GLY A 161 -16.49 22.69 -20.76
C GLY A 161 -17.87 22.17 -20.37
N ASN A 162 -17.97 20.98 -19.76
CA ASN A 162 -19.21 20.34 -19.31
C ASN A 162 -20.36 20.42 -20.35
N PRO A 163 -20.20 19.81 -21.53
CA PRO A 163 -21.12 19.98 -22.67
C PRO A 163 -22.55 19.48 -22.40
N HIS A 164 -22.71 18.58 -21.41
CA HIS A 164 -24.02 18.07 -21.00
C HIS A 164 -24.65 18.87 -19.84
N HIS A 165 -24.00 19.97 -19.42
CA HIS A 165 -24.42 20.82 -18.32
C HIS A 165 -24.78 20.02 -17.07
N ILE A 166 -23.93 19.06 -16.70
CA ILE A 166 -24.12 18.21 -15.52
C ILE A 166 -23.91 19.08 -14.28
N GLN A 167 -24.82 18.99 -13.32
CA GLN A 167 -24.78 19.71 -12.04
C GLN A 167 -24.89 18.75 -10.85
N SER A 168 -25.57 17.61 -11.01
CA SER A 168 -25.60 16.55 -10.00
C SER A 168 -25.72 15.15 -10.61
N VAL A 169 -25.78 14.12 -9.76
CA VAL A 169 -26.03 12.75 -10.21
C VAL A 169 -27.44 12.56 -10.77
N ALA A 170 -28.42 13.41 -10.41
CA ALA A 170 -29.75 13.41 -11.00
C ALA A 170 -29.76 13.68 -12.52
N ASP A 171 -28.79 14.44 -13.01
CA ASP A 171 -28.63 14.70 -14.44
C ASP A 171 -28.28 13.43 -15.23
N LEU A 172 -27.58 12.47 -14.62
CA LEU A 172 -27.15 11.24 -15.30
C LEU A 172 -28.37 10.41 -15.70
N ALA A 173 -29.32 10.24 -14.78
CA ALA A 173 -30.55 9.50 -15.04
C ALA A 173 -31.47 10.26 -16.00
N SER A 174 -31.69 11.56 -15.77
CA SER A 174 -32.63 12.35 -16.58
C SER A 174 -32.17 12.61 -18.02
N LYS A 175 -30.86 12.71 -18.25
CA LYS A 175 -30.27 12.96 -19.58
C LYS A 175 -29.73 11.69 -20.26
N GLY A 176 -29.80 10.54 -19.59
CA GLY A 176 -29.32 9.26 -20.13
C GLY A 176 -27.80 9.23 -20.37
N LEU A 177 -27.03 9.81 -19.45
CA LEU A 177 -25.58 9.92 -19.57
C LEU A 177 -24.87 8.64 -19.09
N ARG A 178 -23.79 8.29 -19.78
CA ARG A 178 -22.97 7.11 -19.49
C ARG A 178 -21.96 7.42 -18.39
N LEU A 179 -22.09 6.71 -17.28
CA LEU A 179 -21.13 6.72 -16.18
C LEU A 179 -20.05 5.65 -16.43
N VAL A 180 -18.78 5.99 -16.18
CA VAL A 180 -17.76 5.02 -15.77
C VAL A 180 -17.62 5.09 -14.25
N ASN A 181 -17.47 3.95 -13.60
CA ASN A 181 -17.48 3.84 -12.15
C ASN A 181 -16.13 3.35 -11.59
N ARG A 182 -15.94 3.48 -10.28
CA ARG A 182 -14.81 2.88 -9.55
C ARG A 182 -15.21 1.55 -8.94
N SER A 183 -14.22 0.66 -8.80
CA SER A 183 -14.41 -0.66 -8.18
C SER A 183 -15.18 -0.59 -6.87
N LEU A 184 -16.06 -1.56 -6.66
CA LEU A 184 -16.78 -1.76 -5.41
C LEU A 184 -15.81 -1.80 -4.21
N GLY A 185 -16.19 -1.13 -3.12
CA GLY A 185 -15.39 -1.06 -1.89
C GLY A 185 -14.38 0.09 -1.85
N THR A 186 -14.26 0.91 -2.90
CA THR A 186 -13.47 2.15 -2.88
C THR A 186 -14.24 3.30 -2.20
N GLY A 187 -13.52 4.20 -1.51
CA GLY A 187 -14.14 5.39 -0.89
C GLY A 187 -14.86 6.29 -1.89
N THR A 188 -14.30 6.45 -3.09
CA THR A 188 -14.96 7.19 -4.19
C THR A 188 -16.27 6.55 -4.64
N ARG A 189 -16.35 5.22 -4.71
CA ARG A 189 -17.62 4.53 -4.99
C ARG A 189 -18.63 4.78 -3.87
N HIS A 190 -18.22 4.73 -2.61
CA HIS A 190 -19.08 5.05 -1.48
C HIS A 190 -19.66 6.48 -1.56
N TRP A 191 -18.85 7.47 -1.91
CA TRP A 191 -19.31 8.85 -2.05
C TRP A 191 -20.26 9.05 -3.23
N LEU A 192 -20.01 8.38 -4.36
CA LEU A 192 -20.95 8.36 -5.49
C LEU A 192 -22.29 7.75 -5.06
N ASP A 193 -22.27 6.59 -4.41
CA ASP A 193 -23.48 5.88 -4.02
C ASP A 193 -24.32 6.70 -3.01
N ARG A 194 -23.65 7.42 -2.09
CA ARG A 194 -24.31 8.42 -1.23
C ARG A 194 -24.95 9.55 -2.02
N ALA A 195 -24.26 10.07 -3.04
CA ALA A 195 -24.81 11.13 -3.88
C ALA A 195 -26.05 10.64 -4.64
N ILE A 196 -26.00 9.43 -5.22
CA ILE A 196 -27.13 8.79 -5.93
C ILE A 196 -28.32 8.63 -4.99
N ALA A 197 -28.10 8.05 -3.80
CA ALA A 197 -29.16 7.85 -2.82
C ALA A 197 -29.75 9.18 -2.30
N LYS A 198 -28.93 10.22 -2.13
CA LYS A 198 -29.38 11.55 -1.69
C LYS A 198 -30.34 12.20 -2.69
N ASP A 199 -30.13 11.97 -3.98
CA ASP A 199 -31.00 12.46 -5.06
C ASP A 199 -32.21 11.53 -5.30
N GLY A 200 -32.43 10.53 -4.43
CA GLY A 200 -33.57 9.60 -4.51
C GLY A 200 -33.47 8.58 -5.64
N LEU A 201 -32.29 8.43 -6.24
CA LEU A 201 -32.03 7.51 -7.34
C LEU A 201 -31.51 6.17 -6.82
N SER A 202 -31.59 5.16 -7.69
CA SER A 202 -30.96 3.87 -7.50
C SER A 202 -29.80 3.67 -8.49
N PRO A 203 -28.83 2.81 -8.15
CA PRO A 203 -27.83 2.32 -9.11
C PRO A 203 -28.38 1.84 -10.46
N ALA A 204 -29.60 1.31 -10.50
CA ALA A 204 -30.21 0.78 -11.71
C ALA A 204 -30.66 1.89 -12.67
N ASP A 205 -30.83 3.12 -12.17
CA ASP A 205 -31.23 4.28 -12.97
C ASP A 205 -30.03 4.91 -13.71
N ILE A 206 -28.81 4.46 -13.43
CA ILE A 206 -27.57 5.04 -13.95
C ILE A 206 -26.98 4.14 -15.04
N ILE A 207 -26.97 4.66 -16.28
CA ILE A 207 -26.36 3.96 -17.41
C ILE A 207 -24.85 3.83 -17.19
N GLY A 208 -24.33 2.61 -17.33
CA GLY A 208 -22.90 2.34 -17.14
C GLY A 208 -22.47 2.19 -15.67
N TYR A 209 -23.39 2.15 -14.71
CA TYR A 209 -23.05 1.99 -13.28
C TYR A 209 -22.13 0.78 -12.97
N GLN A 210 -22.28 -0.31 -13.74
CA GLN A 210 -21.48 -1.53 -13.62
C GLN A 210 -20.18 -1.51 -14.45
N HIS A 211 -19.94 -0.46 -15.24
CA HIS A 211 -18.68 -0.28 -15.95
C HIS A 211 -17.64 0.25 -14.95
N GLU A 212 -16.86 -0.66 -14.36
CA GLU A 212 -15.88 -0.30 -13.33
C GLU A 212 -14.45 -0.21 -13.88
N VAL A 213 -13.70 0.76 -13.37
CA VAL A 213 -12.25 0.88 -13.54
C VAL A 213 -11.54 0.96 -12.19
N SER A 214 -10.27 0.54 -12.20
CA SER A 214 -9.53 0.28 -10.97
C SER A 214 -8.79 1.51 -10.42
N ARG A 215 -8.45 2.50 -11.24
CA ARG A 215 -7.66 3.69 -10.83
C ARG A 215 -8.42 4.99 -11.08
N HIS A 216 -8.02 6.04 -10.36
CA HIS A 216 -8.62 7.38 -10.51
C HIS A 216 -8.36 7.95 -11.91
N LEU A 217 -7.15 7.74 -12.41
CA LEU A 217 -6.76 8.21 -13.74
C LEU A 217 -7.57 7.52 -14.84
N ASP A 218 -7.90 6.23 -14.67
CA ASP A 218 -8.67 5.46 -15.65
C ASP A 218 -10.07 6.07 -15.86
N VAL A 219 -10.72 6.55 -14.79
CA VAL A 219 -12.01 7.28 -14.88
C VAL A 219 -11.87 8.49 -15.77
N GLY A 220 -10.85 9.31 -15.53
CA GLY A 220 -10.58 10.50 -16.32
C GLY A 220 -10.27 10.18 -17.78
N LEU A 221 -9.56 9.08 -18.06
CA LEU A 221 -9.25 8.65 -19.43
C LEU A 221 -10.49 8.15 -20.19
N GLU A 222 -11.41 7.46 -19.53
CA GLU A 222 -12.70 7.06 -20.13
C GLU A 222 -13.54 8.28 -20.51
N VAL A 223 -13.58 9.31 -19.66
CA VAL A 223 -14.25 10.59 -19.94
C VAL A 223 -13.54 11.35 -21.07
N LEU A 224 -12.22 11.51 -20.97
CA LEU A 224 -11.41 12.23 -21.97
C LEU A 224 -11.52 11.60 -23.37
N SER A 225 -11.65 10.28 -23.45
CA SER A 225 -11.80 9.56 -24.72
C SER A 225 -13.24 9.48 -25.23
N GLY A 226 -14.22 10.03 -24.51
CA GLY A 226 -15.63 10.01 -24.87
C GLY A 226 -16.30 8.63 -24.74
N ARG A 227 -15.65 7.66 -24.09
CA ARG A 227 -16.25 6.34 -23.79
C ARG A 227 -17.25 6.42 -22.65
N ALA A 228 -17.07 7.37 -21.74
CA ALA A 228 -18.05 7.78 -20.73
C ALA A 228 -18.27 9.30 -20.80
N ASP A 229 -19.41 9.75 -20.29
CA ASP A 229 -19.76 11.17 -20.22
C ASP A 229 -19.35 11.78 -18.88
N CYS A 230 -19.28 10.95 -17.83
CA CYS A 230 -18.76 11.32 -16.51
C CYS A 230 -18.30 10.08 -15.71
N GLY A 231 -17.63 10.31 -14.58
CA GLY A 231 -17.32 9.25 -13.61
C GLY A 231 -16.85 9.79 -12.26
N PRO A 232 -16.94 9.02 -11.16
CA PRO A 232 -16.59 9.52 -9.85
C PRO A 232 -15.06 9.55 -9.67
N GLY A 233 -14.54 10.61 -9.08
CA GLY A 233 -13.10 10.80 -8.93
C GLY A 233 -12.74 11.91 -7.95
N ILE A 234 -11.43 12.16 -7.87
CA ILE A 234 -10.89 13.29 -7.11
C ILE A 234 -10.59 14.45 -8.07
N HIS A 235 -10.78 15.69 -7.61
CA HIS A 235 -10.59 16.91 -8.42
C HIS A 235 -9.21 16.95 -9.11
N THR A 236 -8.17 16.44 -8.45
CA THR A 236 -6.81 16.32 -9.04
C THR A 236 -6.79 15.63 -10.40
N VAL A 237 -7.64 14.61 -10.64
CA VAL A 237 -7.71 13.93 -11.95
C VAL A 237 -8.20 14.89 -13.03
N ALA A 238 -9.25 15.66 -12.74
CA ALA A 238 -9.81 16.61 -13.68
C ALA A 238 -8.76 17.66 -14.07
N GLY A 239 -8.07 18.24 -13.07
CA GLY A 239 -6.98 19.19 -13.31
C GLY A 239 -5.81 18.61 -14.11
N LEU A 240 -5.42 17.35 -13.89
CA LEU A 240 -4.33 16.71 -14.64
C LEU A 240 -4.66 16.45 -16.11
N LEU A 241 -5.93 16.22 -16.43
CA LEU A 241 -6.38 15.87 -17.77
C LEU A 241 -7.05 17.04 -18.51
N GLY A 242 -7.15 18.22 -17.90
CA GLY A 242 -7.86 19.37 -18.47
C GLY A 242 -9.36 19.11 -18.62
N LEU A 243 -9.95 18.37 -17.68
CA LEU A 243 -11.37 18.07 -17.60
C LEU A 243 -12.04 18.95 -16.55
N ASP A 244 -13.37 19.01 -16.58
CA ASP A 244 -14.15 19.74 -15.57
C ASP A 244 -14.55 18.82 -14.41
N PHE A 245 -14.99 19.43 -13.31
CA PHE A 245 -15.28 18.72 -12.07
C PHE A 245 -16.52 19.26 -11.35
N ILE A 246 -17.32 18.35 -10.79
CA ILE A 246 -18.53 18.66 -10.03
C ILE A 246 -18.37 18.08 -8.62
N PRO A 247 -18.19 18.93 -7.58
CA PRO A 247 -17.84 18.47 -6.25
C PRO A 247 -19.03 17.87 -5.49
N PHE A 248 -18.74 16.85 -4.68
CA PHE A 248 -19.66 16.23 -3.72
C PHE A 248 -19.27 16.51 -2.28
N HIS A 249 -17.99 16.27 -1.93
CA HIS A 249 -17.54 16.19 -0.56
C HIS A 249 -16.02 16.33 -0.42
N TRP A 250 -15.56 16.77 0.75
CA TRP A 250 -14.14 16.80 1.13
C TRP A 250 -13.81 15.65 2.08
N GLU A 251 -12.78 14.86 1.78
CA GLU A 251 -12.30 13.76 2.63
C GLU A 251 -10.85 13.94 3.09
N ARG A 252 -10.46 13.18 4.12
CA ARG A 252 -9.12 13.13 4.72
C ARG A 252 -8.55 11.71 4.81
#